data_AF-A0A967YLE3-F1
#
_entry.id   AF-A0A967YLE3-F1
#
_cell.length_a   1.000
_cell.length_b   1.000
_cell.length_c   1.000
_cell.angle_alpha   90.00
_cell.angle_beta   90.00
_cell.angle_gamma   90.00
#
_symmetry.space_group_name_H-M   'P 1'
#
loop_
_entity.id
_entity.type
_entity.pdbx_description
1 polymer ?
#
loop_
_entity_poly.entity_id
_entity_poly.type
_entity_poly.pdbx_seq_one_letter_code
_entity_poly.pdbx_strand_id
1 'polypeptide(L)'
;MQRDTVEEFRTKRDEALSFLKKQTDEQPDYLIILGTGLGRLADEIDVVDSISYSDIPHFPDSTVEGHAGKLLFGSLSGKKVVAMQGRFHYYEGYSMQQIAFP
;
A
#
# COMPACT_ATOMS: atom_id res chain seq x y z
N MET A 1 3.59 -22.53 -7.03
CA MET A 1 3.03 -21.16 -6.96
C MET A 1 3.21 -20.53 -8.32
N GLN A 2 2.12 -20.32 -9.05
CA GLN A 2 2.17 -19.72 -10.39
C GLN A 2 2.61 -18.27 -10.24
N ARG A 3 3.60 -17.86 -11.03
CA ARG A 3 4.08 -16.47 -11.08
C ARG A 3 3.41 -15.80 -12.26
N ASP A 4 2.96 -14.57 -12.05
CA ASP A 4 2.46 -13.74 -13.14
C ASP A 4 3.60 -13.52 -14.14
N THR A 5 3.27 -13.58 -15.42
CA THR A 5 4.10 -13.04 -16.48
C THR A 5 4.25 -11.52 -16.32
N VAL A 6 5.23 -10.94 -17.01
CA VAL A 6 5.44 -9.48 -16.99
C VAL A 6 4.20 -8.73 -17.49
N GLU A 7 3.49 -9.29 -18.46
CA GLU A 7 2.28 -8.68 -19.04
C GLU A 7 1.13 -8.71 -18.04
N GLU A 8 0.84 -9.88 -17.44
CA GLU A 8 -0.19 -10.02 -16.41
C GLU A 8 0.07 -9.10 -15.22
N PHE A 9 1.32 -9.00 -14.75
CA PHE A 9 1.68 -8.12 -13.64
C PHE A 9 1.43 -6.64 -13.97
N ARG A 10 1.75 -6.20 -15.20
CA ARG A 10 1.50 -4.82 -15.64
C ARG A 10 0.01 -4.52 -15.75
N THR A 11 -0.78 -5.46 -16.26
CA THR A 11 -2.24 -5.31 -16.30
C THR A 11 -2.82 -5.14 -14.90
N LYS A 12 -2.44 -6.00 -13.95
CA LYS A 12 -2.88 -5.89 -12.55
C LYS A 12 -2.49 -4.56 -11.93
N ARG A 13 -1.24 -4.11 -12.14
CA ARG A 13 -0.75 -2.81 -11.67
C ARG A 13 -1.59 -1.67 -12.23
N ASP A 14 -1.92 -1.70 -13.52
CA ASP A 14 -2.68 -0.63 -14.18
C ASP A 14 -4.13 -0.59 -13.68
N GLU A 15 -4.73 -1.74 -13.35
CA GLU A 15 -6.04 -1.83 -12.71
C GLU A 15 -6.03 -1.25 -11.29
N ALA A 16 -5.04 -1.61 -10.47
CA ALA A 16 -4.86 -1.07 -9.13
C ALA A 16 -4.61 0.45 -9.15
N LEU A 17 -3.73 0.93 -10.03
CA LEU A 17 -3.47 2.35 -10.22
C LEU A 17 -4.70 3.11 -10.69
N SER A 18 -5.47 2.54 -11.63
CA SER A 18 -6.71 3.13 -12.13
C SER A 18 -7.79 3.21 -11.06
N PHE A 19 -7.81 2.25 -10.12
CA PHE A 19 -8.66 2.33 -8.94
C PHE A 19 -8.20 3.48 -8.03
N LEU A 20 -6.92 3.52 -7.65
CA LEU A 20 -6.39 4.54 -6.74
C LEU A 20 -6.62 5.97 -7.26
N LYS A 21 -6.40 6.21 -8.55
CA LYS A 21 -6.66 7.51 -9.20
C LYS A 21 -8.12 7.97 -9.17
N LYS A 22 -9.07 7.07 -8.87
CA LYS A 22 -10.49 7.43 -8.67
C LYS A 22 -10.81 7.74 -7.20
N GLN A 23 -9.97 7.30 -6.27
CA GLN A 23 -10.18 7.46 -4.84
C GLN A 23 -9.51 8.72 -4.28
N THR A 24 -8.44 9.20 -4.91
CA THR A 24 -7.69 10.38 -4.47
C THR A 24 -7.09 11.14 -5.65
N ASP A 25 -7.00 12.45 -5.53
CA ASP A 25 -6.29 13.35 -6.45
C ASP A 25 -4.83 13.61 -5.98
N GLU A 26 -4.41 13.01 -4.86
CA GLU A 26 -3.08 13.22 -4.31
C GLU A 26 -1.98 12.66 -5.21
N GLN A 27 -0.91 13.45 -5.33
CA GLN A 27 0.30 13.10 -6.08
C GLN A 27 1.47 13.13 -5.11
N PRO A 28 1.71 12.03 -4.37
CA PRO A 28 2.79 11.95 -3.40
C PRO A 28 4.16 11.86 -4.10
N ASP A 29 5.16 12.51 -3.51
CA ASP A 29 6.55 12.45 -3.97
C ASP A 29 7.32 11.27 -3.35
N TYR A 30 6.83 10.77 -2.20
CA TYR A 30 7.51 9.76 -1.40
C TYR A 30 6.55 8.65 -0.96
N LEU A 31 7.02 7.41 -1.03
CA LEU A 31 6.39 6.24 -0.42
C LEU A 31 7.11 5.86 0.87
N ILE A 32 6.36 5.63 1.94
CA ILE A 32 6.88 5.14 3.22
C ILE A 32 6.23 3.79 3.53
N ILE A 33 7.03 2.75 3.80
CA ILE A 33 6.50 1.45 4.23
C ILE A 33 6.68 1.29 5.74
N LEU A 34 5.58 1.33 6.49
CA LEU A 34 5.59 1.24 7.95
C LEU A 34 5.58 -0.23 8.38
N GLY A 35 6.70 -0.66 8.96
CA GLY A 35 6.81 -1.97 9.61
C GLY A 35 6.20 -2.01 11.01
N THR A 36 6.26 -3.19 11.62
CA THR A 36 5.83 -3.43 13.00
C THR A 36 6.47 -2.42 13.97
N GLY A 37 5.65 -1.82 14.83
CA GLY A 37 6.09 -0.82 15.82
C GLY A 37 6.22 0.62 15.29
N LEU A 38 6.07 0.84 13.98
CA LEU A 38 6.12 2.18 13.37
C LEU A 38 4.74 2.84 13.19
N GLY A 39 3.68 2.26 13.78
CA GLY A 39 2.32 2.80 13.70
C GLY A 39 2.22 4.26 14.15
N ARG A 40 2.99 4.68 15.16
CA ARG A 40 3.04 6.07 15.63
C ARG A 40 3.51 7.08 14.58
N LEU A 41 4.30 6.65 13.60
CA LEU A 41 4.69 7.55 12.50
C LEU A 41 3.51 7.85 11.58
N ALA A 42 2.53 6.95 11.48
CA ALA A 42 1.30 7.22 10.75
C ALA A 42 0.47 8.33 11.41
N ASP A 43 0.51 8.42 12.74
CA ASP A 43 -0.22 9.45 13.51
C ASP A 43 0.36 10.86 13.30
N GLU A 44 1.61 10.97 12.83
CA GLU A 44 2.29 12.24 12.50
C GLU A 44 2.03 12.69 11.05
N ILE A 45 1.34 11.87 10.25
CA ILE A 45 0.96 12.24 8.89
C ILE A 45 -0.32 13.08 8.95
N ASP A 46 -0.29 14.25 8.34
CA ASP A 46 -1.49 15.03 8.06
C ASP A 46 -2.28 14.33 6.94
N VAL A 47 -3.05 13.31 7.30
CA VAL A 47 -3.77 12.44 6.35
C VAL A 47 -4.90 13.21 5.68
N VAL A 48 -4.91 13.16 4.35
CA VAL A 48 -5.97 13.71 3.49
C VAL A 48 -6.89 12.59 3.01
N ASP A 49 -6.33 11.47 2.56
CA ASP A 49 -7.08 10.30 2.10
C ASP A 49 -6.55 9.01 2.73
N SER A 50 -7.43 8.06 2.99
CA SER A 50 -7.10 6.74 3.55
C SER A 50 -7.85 5.65 2.80
N ILE A 51 -7.10 4.70 2.23
CA ILE A 51 -7.64 3.63 1.36
C ILE A 51 -7.21 2.27 1.93
N SER A 52 -8.16 1.37 2.18
CA SER A 52 -7.86 0.03 2.69
C SER A 52 -7.24 -0.84 1.60
N TYR A 53 -6.28 -1.71 1.95
CA TYR A 53 -5.68 -2.65 1.00
C TYR A 53 -6.72 -3.59 0.38
N SER A 54 -7.72 -4.00 1.17
CA SER A 54 -8.82 -4.87 0.73
C SER A 54 -9.66 -4.27 -0.39
N ASP A 55 -9.67 -2.95 -0.54
CA ASP A 55 -10.44 -2.26 -1.57
C ASP A 55 -9.64 -2.13 -2.89
N ILE A 56 -8.31 -2.25 -2.82
CA ILE A 56 -7.42 -2.06 -3.96
C ILE A 56 -7.30 -3.39 -4.72
N PRO A 57 -7.63 -3.43 -6.03
CA PRO A 57 -7.48 -4.63 -6.82
C PRO A 57 -6.06 -5.22 -6.73
N HIS A 58 -5.98 -6.53 -6.53
CA HIS A 58 -4.74 -7.33 -6.48
C HIS A 58 -3.81 -7.07 -5.28
N PHE A 59 -4.15 -6.14 -4.39
CA PHE A 59 -3.44 -5.99 -3.14
C PHE A 59 -3.69 -7.22 -2.25
N PRO A 60 -2.65 -7.72 -1.56
CA PRO A 60 -2.85 -8.70 -0.51
C PRO A 60 -3.59 -8.08 0.69
N ASP A 61 -4.32 -8.92 1.43
CA ASP A 61 -4.84 -8.55 2.73
C ASP A 61 -3.72 -8.45 3.77
N SER A 62 -3.87 -7.58 4.77
CA SER A 62 -2.95 -7.56 5.90
C SER A 62 -3.48 -8.46 7.01
N THR A 63 -2.72 -9.50 7.37
CA THR A 63 -3.19 -10.51 8.35
C THR A 63 -2.49 -10.43 9.70
N VAL A 64 -1.48 -9.56 9.82
CA VAL A 64 -0.66 -9.40 11.04
C VAL A 64 -1.27 -8.34 11.96
N GLU A 65 -1.35 -8.66 13.26
CA GLU A 65 -1.80 -7.74 14.29
C GLU A 65 -0.94 -6.46 14.31
N GLY A 66 -1.60 -5.29 14.32
CA GLY A 66 -0.94 -3.98 14.25
C GLY A 66 -0.61 -3.50 12.83
N HIS A 67 -0.86 -4.29 11.79
CA HIS A 67 -0.87 -3.80 10.41
C HIS A 67 -2.30 -3.40 10.03
N ALA A 68 -2.59 -2.11 10.10
CA ALA A 68 -3.93 -1.59 9.84
C ALA A 68 -4.42 -1.84 8.41
N GLY A 69 -3.48 -2.09 7.48
CA GLY A 69 -3.80 -2.50 6.11
C GLY A 69 -4.32 -1.34 5.26
N LYS A 70 -3.66 -0.17 5.34
CA LYS A 70 -4.12 1.06 4.68
C LYS A 70 -3.00 1.78 3.94
N LEU A 71 -3.34 2.42 2.82
CA LEU A 71 -2.57 3.50 2.22
C LEU A 71 -3.07 4.82 2.79
N LEU A 72 -2.17 5.60 3.36
CA LEU A 72 -2.43 6.93 3.90
C LEU A 72 -1.78 7.96 2.99
N PHE A 73 -2.56 8.81 2.35
CA PHE A 73 -2.08 9.93 1.54
C PHE A 73 -2.15 11.19 2.38
N GLY A 74 -1.10 12.01 2.34
CA GLY A 74 -1.09 13.23 3.12
C GLY A 74 0.25 13.96 3.08
N SER A 75 0.51 14.75 4.13
CA SER A 75 1.76 15.48 4.30
C SER A 75 2.51 15.01 5.55
N LEU A 76 3.83 14.89 5.45
CA LEU A 76 4.72 14.68 6.59
C LEU A 76 5.89 15.67 6.48
N SER A 77 6.07 16.52 7.49
CA SER A 77 7.10 17.59 7.48
C SER A 77 7.04 18.48 6.21
N GLY A 78 5.83 18.78 5.73
CA GLY A 78 5.59 19.58 4.53
C GLY A 78 5.91 18.88 3.21
N LYS A 79 6.10 17.56 3.21
CA LYS A 79 6.30 16.74 2.00
C LYS A 79 5.07 15.89 1.74
N LYS A 80 4.64 15.81 0.47
CA LYS A 80 3.54 14.93 0.07
C LYS A 80 4.01 13.49 0.12
N VAL A 81 3.35 12.67 0.92
CA VAL A 81 3.70 11.27 1.14
C VAL A 81 2.49 10.38 0.92
N VAL A 82 2.77 9.15 0.50
CA VAL A 82 1.88 8.01 0.71
C VAL A 82 2.57 7.05 1.66
N ALA A 83 1.87 6.59 2.68
CA ALA A 83 2.38 5.63 3.65
C ALA A 83 1.57 4.34 3.62
N MET A 84 2.27 3.21 3.49
CA MET A 84 1.71 1.89 3.75
C MET A 84 1.72 1.64 5.26
N GLN A 85 0.56 1.75 5.90
CA GLN A 85 0.38 1.43 7.31
C GLN A 85 0.25 -0.10 7.52
N GLY A 86 1.41 -0.75 7.43
CA GLY A 86 1.55 -2.19 7.38
C GLY A 86 2.28 -2.63 6.12
N ARG A 87 2.72 -3.88 6.11
CA ARG A 87 3.37 -4.53 4.96
C ARG A 87 3.03 -6.02 4.95
N PHE A 88 3.31 -6.66 3.83
CA PHE A 88 3.12 -8.09 3.64
C PHE A 88 4.42 -8.85 3.88
N HIS A 89 4.30 -10.05 4.42
CA HIS A 89 5.43 -10.90 4.72
C HIS A 89 5.34 -12.24 4.02
N TYR A 90 6.51 -12.80 3.71
CA TYR A 90 6.61 -14.12 3.09
C TYR A 90 6.05 -15.24 4.00
N TYR A 91 6.18 -15.09 5.32
CA TYR A 91 5.67 -16.09 6.27
C TYR A 91 4.13 -16.10 6.37
N GLU A 92 3.44 -15.09 5.84
CA GLU A 92 1.97 -15.08 5.72
C GLU A 92 1.49 -15.96 4.54
N GLY A 93 2.41 -16.52 3.75
CA GLY A 93 2.11 -17.36 2.59
C GLY A 93 2.08 -16.61 1.26
N TYR A 94 2.36 -15.30 1.27
CA TYR A 94 2.41 -14.50 0.06
C TYR A 94 3.65 -14.78 -0.79
N SER A 95 3.48 -14.72 -2.11
CA SER A 95 4.58 -14.72 -3.05
C SER A 95 5.42 -13.44 -2.96
N MET A 96 6.68 -13.52 -3.41
CA MET A 96 7.51 -12.30 -3.55
C MET A 96 6.90 -11.28 -4.52
N GLN A 97 6.14 -11.73 -5.53
CA GLN A 97 5.43 -10.83 -6.44
C GLN A 97 4.28 -10.10 -5.74
N GLN A 98 3.52 -10.80 -4.89
CA GLN A 98 2.45 -10.18 -4.08
C GLN A 98 3.01 -9.19 -3.06
N ILE A 99 4.12 -9.53 -2.41
CA ILE A 99 4.77 -8.64 -1.41
C ILE A 99 5.27 -7.35 -2.05
N ALA A 100 5.80 -7.44 -3.27
CA ALA A 100 6.35 -6.30 -4.01
C ALA A 100 5.36 -5.65 -5.00
N PHE A 101 4.08 -6.01 -4.94
CA PHE A 101 3.05 -5.46 -5.83
C PHE A 101 2.74 -3.97 -5.57
N PRO A 102 2.55 -3.53 -4.30
CA PRO A 102 2.40 -2.12 -3.97
C PRO A 102 3.62 -1.27 -4.36
#